data_AF-A0AB35BCT2-F1
#
_entry.id   AF-A0AB35BCT2-F1
#
_cell.length_a   1.000
_cell.length_b   1.000
_cell.length_c   1.000
_cell.angle_alpha   90.00
_cell.angle_beta   90.00
_cell.angle_gamma   90.00
#
_symmetry.space_group_name_H-M   'P 1'
#
loop_
_entity.id
_entity.type
_entity.pdbx_description
1 polymer ?
#
loop_
_entity_poly.entity_id
_entity_poly.type
_entity_poly.pdbx_seq_one_letter_code
_entity_poly.pdbx_strand_id
1 'polypeptide(L)'
;MGHEVTRLKFSRRDRQDFREKVQACLDALATLLENAAEIPSPKMGMEIELNLVDENCEPAMVNAAVLAALAGPKYQSELAQFNIEINVEPRPLAGANLAALEDDLRASLDLADARARESGGRLAMIGILPTLREDHFEQKWMSSDTRYTVLEQQILAARGEDIELSIAGVPLPGHSASDHLTTLTHTILPEAACTSVQLHLQVSPATYAAHWNAAQILAGIQVVLAANSPFFAGRALWNETRIPLFEQATDTRPPELKNQGVRPRVWFGERWITSVFDLFEENSRYFPALLPDLTPEDPVAVVAGGGTPELAELTMHNGTIYRWNRPVYDPTDAQAPLRLENRVLPAGPTIVDTLADAAFYYGTLRSLARSDRPLWTQMPFAAAEENLRVGARNGFDSVMQWPGNGAVSPQDLVERTLLPMADAGLEELGVDAGLRDKYLGVIEGRARAARSGSVWQRECVAARERAGQSRDSALRSMLCEYLERMHSGEPVHTWSW
;
A
#
# COMPACT_ATOMS: atom_id res chain seq x y z
N MET A 1 0.37 -12.99 3.19
CA MET A 1 -1.09 -12.84 3.42
C MET A 1 -1.55 -13.49 4.72
N GLY A 2 -2.75 -13.13 5.17
CA GLY A 2 -3.26 -13.46 6.50
C GLY A 2 -3.69 -14.91 6.68
N HIS A 3 -3.33 -15.51 7.82
CA HIS A 3 -3.78 -16.85 8.21
C HIS A 3 -5.32 -16.93 8.34
N GLU A 4 -5.91 -18.05 7.92
CA GLU A 4 -7.33 -18.34 8.16
C GLU A 4 -7.63 -18.32 9.67
N VAL A 5 -8.68 -17.62 10.06
CA VAL A 5 -9.11 -17.54 11.47
C VAL A 5 -10.22 -18.55 11.71
N THR A 6 -9.94 -19.54 12.55
CA THR A 6 -10.90 -20.64 12.82
C THR A 6 -11.90 -20.31 13.94
N ARG A 7 -11.63 -19.27 14.76
CA ARG A 7 -12.42 -18.93 15.95
C ARG A 7 -13.04 -17.53 15.87
N LEU A 8 -14.33 -17.45 16.18
CA LEU A 8 -15.11 -16.20 16.20
C LEU A 8 -15.04 -15.43 17.54
N LYS A 9 -14.66 -16.09 18.64
CA LYS A 9 -14.65 -15.50 19.99
C LYS A 9 -13.40 -15.91 20.75
N PHE A 10 -12.82 -14.95 21.46
CA PHE A 10 -11.60 -15.13 22.24
C PHE A 10 -11.84 -14.77 23.70
N SER A 11 -11.44 -15.66 24.61
CA SER A 11 -11.50 -15.47 26.04
C SER A 11 -10.38 -14.55 26.55
N ARG A 12 -10.46 -14.16 27.83
CA ARG A 12 -9.38 -13.45 28.51
C ARG A 12 -8.10 -14.29 28.60
N ARG A 13 -8.25 -15.61 28.72
CA ARG A 13 -7.12 -16.55 28.80
C ARG A 13 -6.42 -16.66 27.44
N ASP A 14 -7.18 -16.77 26.34
CA ASP A 14 -6.61 -16.81 24.99
C ASP A 14 -5.72 -15.59 24.71
N ARG A 15 -6.14 -14.39 25.14
CA ARG A 15 -5.35 -13.17 24.99
C ARG A 15 -4.05 -13.17 25.80
N GLN A 16 -4.05 -13.80 26.98
CA GLN A 16 -2.84 -13.94 27.81
C GLN A 16 -1.88 -14.93 27.18
N ASP A 17 -2.38 -16.12 26.82
CA ASP A 17 -1.60 -17.19 26.20
C ASP A 17 -1.01 -16.71 24.86
N PHE A 18 -1.78 -15.99 24.05
CA PHE A 18 -1.30 -15.38 22.81
C PHE A 18 -0.16 -14.39 23.05
N ARG A 19 -0.26 -13.53 24.06
CA ARG A 19 0.81 -12.57 24.39
C ARG A 19 2.09 -13.30 24.81
N GLU A 20 1.97 -14.33 25.66
CA GLU A 20 3.10 -15.16 26.07
C GLU A 20 3.74 -15.84 24.84
N LYS A 21 2.92 -16.33 23.91
CA LYS A 21 3.39 -16.96 22.67
C LYS A 21 4.07 -15.99 21.70
N VAL A 22 3.55 -14.77 21.55
CA VAL A 22 4.20 -13.71 20.76
C VAL A 22 5.57 -13.35 21.36
N GLN A 23 5.71 -13.31 22.68
CA GLN A 23 7.01 -13.09 23.31
C GLN A 23 7.98 -14.23 23.02
N ALA A 24 7.54 -15.49 23.11
CA ALA A 24 8.37 -16.63 22.70
C ALA A 24 8.77 -16.58 21.22
N CYS A 25 7.89 -16.10 20.35
CA CYS A 25 8.21 -15.86 18.94
C CYS A 25 9.26 -14.75 18.76
N LEU A 26 9.22 -13.68 19.56
CA LEU A 26 10.24 -12.63 19.54
C LEU A 26 11.60 -13.17 19.98
N ASP A 27 11.65 -13.99 21.03
CA ASP A 27 12.90 -14.59 21.52
C ASP A 27 13.50 -15.53 20.45
N ALA A 28 12.66 -16.32 19.77
CA ALA A 28 13.05 -17.14 18.64
C ALA A 28 13.54 -16.28 17.45
N LEU A 29 12.83 -15.21 17.11
CA LEU A 29 13.23 -14.30 16.05
C LEU A 29 14.59 -13.65 16.35
N ALA A 30 14.83 -13.17 17.57
CA ALA A 30 16.12 -12.60 17.95
C ALA A 30 17.28 -13.58 17.67
N THR A 31 17.10 -14.85 18.04
CA THR A 31 18.08 -15.91 17.80
C THR A 31 18.28 -16.19 16.29
N LEU A 32 17.21 -16.16 15.49
CA LEU A 32 17.33 -16.30 14.03
C LEU A 32 18.11 -15.16 13.39
N LEU A 33 17.85 -13.92 13.84
CA LEU A 33 18.49 -12.72 13.29
C LEU A 33 20.00 -12.69 13.55
N GLU A 34 20.46 -13.20 14.70
CA GLU A 34 21.89 -13.30 15.04
C GLU A 34 22.65 -14.27 14.12
N ASN A 35 21.97 -15.30 13.63
CA ASN A 35 22.56 -16.39 12.84
C ASN A 35 22.23 -16.29 11.34
N ALA A 36 21.55 -15.23 10.91
CA ALA A 36 21.11 -15.09 9.55
C ALA A 36 22.27 -14.89 8.57
N ALA A 37 22.22 -15.61 7.45
CA ALA A 37 23.17 -15.42 6.36
C ALA A 37 22.85 -14.16 5.55
N GLU A 38 23.86 -13.64 4.85
CA GLU A 38 23.65 -12.63 3.81
C GLU A 38 22.88 -13.21 2.63
N ILE A 39 22.09 -12.35 1.98
CA ILE A 39 21.27 -12.72 0.83
C ILE A 39 22.02 -12.32 -0.45
N PRO A 40 22.53 -13.27 -1.25
CA PRO A 40 23.38 -12.94 -2.39
C PRO A 40 22.61 -12.30 -3.56
N SER A 41 21.33 -12.63 -3.71
CA SER A 41 20.47 -12.08 -4.78
C SER A 41 19.05 -11.85 -4.25
N PRO A 42 18.78 -10.69 -3.63
CA PRO A 42 17.45 -10.32 -3.18
C PRO A 42 16.40 -10.40 -4.29
N LYS A 43 15.28 -11.07 -4.00
CA LYS A 43 14.10 -11.03 -4.87
C LYS A 43 13.19 -9.87 -4.50
N MET A 44 12.47 -9.39 -5.51
CA MET A 44 11.38 -8.45 -5.36
C MET A 44 10.07 -9.14 -5.71
N GLY A 45 9.03 -8.82 -4.94
CA GLY A 45 7.67 -9.28 -5.18
C GLY A 45 6.74 -8.08 -5.33
N MET A 46 5.54 -8.33 -5.83
CA MET A 46 4.52 -7.30 -5.96
C MET A 46 3.15 -7.88 -5.69
N GLU A 47 2.30 -7.11 -5.03
CA GLU A 47 0.87 -7.40 -4.87
C GLU A 47 0.11 -6.22 -5.51
N ILE A 48 -0.98 -6.50 -6.23
CA ILE A 48 -1.82 -5.48 -6.88
C ILE A 48 -3.28 -5.76 -6.53
N GLU A 49 -3.91 -4.78 -5.88
CA GLU A 49 -5.35 -4.80 -5.64
C GLU A 49 -6.09 -4.10 -6.79
N LEU A 50 -7.25 -4.64 -7.14
CA LEU A 50 -8.02 -4.24 -8.31
C LEU A 50 -9.48 -4.06 -7.94
N ASN A 51 -10.11 -3.00 -8.44
CA ASN A 51 -11.54 -2.81 -8.33
C ASN A 51 -12.27 -3.51 -9.49
N LEU A 52 -13.54 -3.86 -9.26
CA LEU A 52 -14.46 -4.43 -10.23
C LEU A 52 -15.58 -3.43 -10.50
N VAL A 53 -15.86 -3.18 -11.78
CA VAL A 53 -16.93 -2.26 -12.22
C VAL A 53 -17.83 -2.87 -13.26
N ASP A 54 -19.09 -2.45 -13.31
CA ASP A 54 -20.06 -2.90 -14.31
C ASP A 54 -19.91 -2.15 -15.65
N GLU A 55 -20.83 -2.37 -16.58
CA GLU A 55 -20.87 -1.68 -17.89
C GLU A 55 -21.07 -0.16 -17.77
N ASN A 56 -21.66 0.31 -16.68
CA ASN A 56 -21.91 1.71 -16.38
C ASN A 56 -20.80 2.36 -15.56
N CYS A 57 -19.68 1.65 -15.33
CA CYS A 57 -18.58 2.11 -14.48
C CYS A 57 -19.00 2.31 -13.01
N GLU A 58 -20.03 1.60 -12.55
CA GLU A 58 -20.44 1.52 -11.14
C GLU A 58 -19.76 0.31 -10.46
N PRO A 59 -19.58 0.30 -9.13
CA PRO A 59 -18.96 -0.83 -8.43
C PRO A 59 -19.72 -2.14 -8.67
N ALA A 60 -19.00 -3.21 -9.06
CA ALA A 60 -19.59 -4.53 -9.30
C ALA A 60 -19.26 -5.51 -8.17
N MET A 61 -20.29 -5.96 -7.45
CA MET A 61 -20.19 -6.87 -6.29
C MET A 61 -20.04 -8.33 -6.71
N VAL A 62 -19.03 -8.62 -7.53
CA VAL A 62 -18.90 -9.91 -8.25
C VAL A 62 -17.59 -10.65 -7.98
N ASN A 63 -16.78 -10.24 -6.99
CA ASN A 63 -15.46 -10.82 -6.76
C ASN A 63 -15.45 -12.34 -6.62
N ALA A 64 -16.41 -12.93 -5.90
CA ALA A 64 -16.48 -14.37 -5.70
C ALA A 64 -16.70 -15.13 -7.01
N ALA A 65 -17.55 -14.59 -7.90
CA ALA A 65 -17.77 -15.16 -9.22
C ALA A 65 -16.51 -15.05 -10.11
N VAL A 66 -15.82 -13.91 -10.06
CA VAL A 66 -14.58 -13.69 -10.80
C VAL A 66 -13.45 -14.60 -10.31
N LEU A 67 -13.27 -14.74 -9.00
CA LEU A 67 -12.26 -15.62 -8.39
C LEU A 67 -12.53 -17.09 -8.71
N ALA A 68 -13.80 -17.52 -8.67
CA ALA A 68 -14.18 -18.86 -9.08
C ALA A 68 -13.88 -19.13 -10.57
N ALA A 69 -14.02 -18.13 -11.43
CA ALA A 69 -13.72 -18.23 -12.86
C ALA A 69 -12.21 -18.21 -13.16
N LEU A 70 -11.40 -17.54 -12.34
CA LEU A 70 -9.94 -17.49 -12.47
C LEU A 70 -9.25 -18.78 -12.02
N ALA A 71 -9.80 -19.45 -11.00
CA ALA A 71 -9.39 -20.78 -10.53
C ALA A 71 -7.87 -20.96 -10.34
N GLY A 72 -7.19 -20.04 -9.65
CA GLY A 72 -5.75 -20.11 -9.40
C GLY A 72 -5.30 -19.42 -8.10
N PRO A 73 -4.19 -19.87 -7.50
CA PRO A 73 -3.70 -19.38 -6.19
C PRO A 73 -3.17 -17.94 -6.24
N LYS A 74 -2.97 -17.41 -7.45
CA LYS A 74 -2.47 -16.06 -7.72
C LYS A 74 -3.47 -14.96 -7.32
N TYR A 75 -4.77 -15.28 -7.36
CA TYR A 75 -5.85 -14.33 -7.15
C TYR A 75 -6.56 -14.63 -5.84
N GLN A 76 -6.79 -13.60 -5.04
CA GLN A 76 -7.47 -13.74 -3.75
C GLN A 76 -8.58 -12.70 -3.58
N SER A 77 -9.51 -13.01 -2.70
CA SER A 77 -10.52 -12.04 -2.28
C SER A 77 -9.86 -10.94 -1.47
N GLU A 78 -10.40 -9.74 -1.61
CA GLU A 78 -10.17 -8.64 -0.69
C GLU A 78 -11.38 -8.40 0.21
N LEU A 79 -11.29 -7.45 1.13
CA LEU A 79 -12.34 -7.20 2.13
C LEU A 79 -13.74 -6.97 1.53
N ALA A 80 -13.85 -6.36 0.35
CA ALA A 80 -15.13 -6.03 -0.27
C ALA A 80 -15.45 -6.91 -1.50
N GLN A 81 -16.74 -7.06 -1.80
CA GLN A 81 -17.20 -7.82 -2.96
C GLN A 81 -16.84 -7.18 -4.31
N PHE A 82 -16.39 -5.91 -4.30
CA PHE A 82 -15.99 -5.16 -5.47
C PHE A 82 -14.48 -5.11 -5.71
N ASN A 83 -13.66 -5.84 -4.95
CA ASN A 83 -12.22 -5.89 -5.18
C ASN A 83 -11.63 -7.31 -5.08
N ILE A 84 -10.49 -7.48 -5.74
CA ILE A 84 -9.65 -8.69 -5.74
C ILE A 84 -8.18 -8.28 -5.65
N GLU A 85 -7.33 -9.21 -5.24
CA GLU A 85 -5.87 -9.03 -5.23
C GLU A 85 -5.19 -10.01 -6.18
N ILE A 86 -4.09 -9.58 -6.79
CA ILE A 86 -3.14 -10.42 -7.54
C ILE A 86 -1.80 -10.42 -6.82
N ASN A 87 -1.29 -11.62 -6.54
CA ASN A 87 0.07 -11.83 -6.05
C ASN A 87 1.02 -12.11 -7.22
N VAL A 88 2.12 -11.39 -7.31
CA VAL A 88 3.12 -11.55 -8.38
C VAL A 88 4.30 -12.33 -7.85
N GLU A 89 4.64 -13.40 -8.56
CA GLU A 89 5.76 -14.28 -8.21
C GLU A 89 7.08 -13.52 -8.04
N PRO A 90 7.79 -13.70 -6.91
CA PRO A 90 9.04 -13.01 -6.64
C PRO A 90 10.16 -13.31 -7.65
N ARG A 91 10.89 -12.29 -8.08
CA ARG A 91 12.01 -12.41 -9.03
C ARG A 91 13.11 -11.37 -8.79
N PRO A 92 14.36 -11.61 -9.26
CA PRO A 92 15.39 -10.57 -9.30
C PRO A 92 15.04 -9.42 -10.27
N LEU A 93 15.58 -8.21 -10.06
CA LEU A 93 15.36 -7.08 -10.99
C LEU A 93 16.31 -7.12 -12.19
N ALA A 94 17.47 -7.76 -12.01
CA ALA A 94 18.60 -7.71 -12.92
C ALA A 94 18.25 -8.13 -14.36
N GLY A 95 18.98 -7.60 -15.33
CA GLY A 95 18.80 -7.88 -16.75
C GLY A 95 17.45 -7.39 -17.26
N ALA A 96 16.74 -8.26 -17.97
CA ALA A 96 15.47 -7.96 -18.63
C ALA A 96 14.22 -8.34 -17.79
N ASN A 97 14.38 -8.63 -16.49
CA ASN A 97 13.28 -9.12 -15.65
C ASN A 97 12.12 -8.14 -15.51
N LEU A 98 12.36 -6.82 -15.58
CA LEU A 98 11.29 -5.83 -15.60
C LEU A 98 10.41 -5.92 -16.87
N ALA A 99 11.01 -6.18 -18.03
CA ALA A 99 10.25 -6.38 -19.27
C ALA A 99 9.40 -7.66 -19.21
N ALA A 100 9.98 -8.76 -18.75
CA ALA A 100 9.25 -10.02 -18.54
C ALA A 100 8.11 -9.86 -17.52
N LEU A 101 8.33 -9.05 -16.47
CA LEU A 101 7.29 -8.71 -15.50
C LEU A 101 6.16 -7.90 -16.14
N GLU A 102 6.45 -6.95 -17.03
CA GLU A 102 5.42 -6.21 -17.78
C GLU A 102 4.54 -7.14 -18.62
N ASP A 103 5.15 -8.08 -19.34
CA ASP A 103 4.44 -9.06 -20.15
C ASP A 103 3.57 -10.00 -19.29
N ASP A 104 4.13 -10.52 -18.18
CA ASP A 104 3.42 -11.40 -17.25
C ASP A 104 2.22 -10.69 -16.60
N LEU A 105 2.38 -9.43 -16.20
CA LEU A 105 1.31 -8.62 -15.62
C LEU A 105 0.22 -8.35 -16.63
N ARG A 106 0.58 -7.97 -17.85
CA ARG A 106 -0.37 -7.73 -18.93
C ARG A 106 -1.20 -8.98 -19.20
N ALA A 107 -0.55 -10.13 -19.37
CA ALA A 107 -1.24 -11.40 -19.56
C ALA A 107 -2.17 -11.75 -18.38
N SER A 108 -1.73 -11.48 -17.14
CA SER A 108 -2.52 -11.77 -15.93
C SER A 108 -3.74 -10.85 -15.78
N LEU A 109 -3.59 -9.58 -16.12
CA LEU A 109 -4.67 -8.59 -16.07
C LEU A 109 -5.66 -8.80 -17.22
N ASP A 110 -5.18 -9.10 -18.43
CA ASP A 110 -6.04 -9.41 -19.57
C ASP A 110 -6.88 -10.68 -19.30
N LEU A 111 -6.27 -11.71 -18.70
CA LEU A 111 -7.00 -12.90 -18.26
C LEU A 111 -8.05 -12.57 -17.20
N ALA A 112 -7.67 -11.83 -16.15
CA ALA A 112 -8.58 -11.48 -15.07
C ALA A 112 -9.73 -10.57 -15.53
N ASP A 113 -9.47 -9.65 -16.45
CA ASP A 113 -10.49 -8.79 -17.06
C ASP A 113 -11.44 -9.58 -17.99
N ALA A 114 -10.92 -10.55 -18.75
CA ALA A 114 -11.76 -11.46 -19.52
C ALA A 114 -12.70 -12.28 -18.61
N ARG A 115 -12.20 -12.79 -17.48
CA ARG A 115 -13.02 -13.52 -16.49
C ARG A 115 -13.99 -12.61 -15.74
N ALA A 116 -13.60 -11.37 -15.45
CA ALA A 116 -14.50 -10.38 -14.88
C ALA A 116 -15.71 -10.13 -15.80
N ARG A 117 -15.48 -10.01 -17.11
CA ARG A 117 -16.55 -9.79 -18.10
C ARG A 117 -17.56 -10.93 -18.17
N GLU A 118 -17.13 -12.17 -17.98
CA GLU A 118 -18.03 -13.34 -17.91
C GLU A 118 -19.03 -13.23 -16.75
N SER A 119 -18.68 -12.48 -15.69
CA SER A 119 -19.51 -12.24 -14.50
C SER A 119 -20.15 -10.84 -14.47
N GLY A 120 -20.13 -10.10 -15.59
CA GLY A 120 -20.70 -8.75 -15.69
C GLY A 120 -19.83 -7.63 -15.08
N GLY A 121 -18.56 -7.91 -14.77
CA GLY A 121 -17.60 -6.94 -14.27
C GLY A 121 -16.50 -6.60 -15.29
N ARG A 122 -15.67 -5.60 -14.96
CA ARG A 122 -14.43 -5.22 -15.64
C ARG A 122 -13.42 -4.81 -14.57
N LEU A 123 -12.13 -5.03 -14.82
CA LEU A 123 -11.10 -4.58 -13.89
C LEU A 123 -10.91 -3.07 -13.95
N ALA A 124 -10.55 -2.48 -12.81
CA ALA A 124 -10.14 -1.09 -12.68
C ALA A 124 -8.92 -1.00 -11.76
N MET A 125 -7.76 -0.68 -12.34
CA MET A 125 -6.53 -0.34 -11.62
C MET A 125 -6.59 1.13 -11.20
N ILE A 126 -7.15 1.44 -10.04
CA ILE A 126 -7.33 2.82 -9.56
C ILE A 126 -7.34 2.84 -8.04
N GLY A 127 -6.62 3.78 -7.41
CA GLY A 127 -6.45 3.79 -5.95
C GLY A 127 -7.75 3.80 -5.14
N ILE A 128 -8.72 4.64 -5.52
CA ILE A 128 -10.10 4.59 -5.02
C ILE A 128 -11.04 4.68 -6.22
N LEU A 129 -12.01 3.78 -6.28
CA LEU A 129 -13.06 3.83 -7.29
C LEU A 129 -13.98 5.06 -7.07
N PRO A 130 -13.97 6.08 -7.95
CA PRO A 130 -14.64 7.36 -7.72
C PRO A 130 -16.18 7.26 -7.69
N THR A 131 -16.75 6.16 -8.18
CA THR A 131 -18.18 5.88 -8.21
C THR A 131 -18.69 5.15 -6.96
N LEU A 132 -17.80 4.79 -6.03
CA LEU A 132 -18.20 4.35 -4.69
C LEU A 132 -19.00 5.44 -3.96
N ARG A 133 -19.94 4.99 -3.15
CA ARG A 133 -20.93 5.79 -2.40
C ARG A 133 -21.09 5.17 -1.01
N GLU A 134 -21.67 5.91 -0.07
CA GLU A 134 -21.77 5.48 1.33
C GLU A 134 -22.53 4.15 1.50
N ASP A 135 -23.52 3.88 0.65
CA ASP A 135 -24.30 2.62 0.59
C ASP A 135 -23.49 1.40 0.12
N HIS A 136 -22.34 1.62 -0.52
CA HIS A 136 -21.41 0.55 -0.90
C HIS A 136 -20.52 0.08 0.25
N PHE A 137 -20.63 0.70 1.45
CA PHE A 137 -19.86 0.31 2.63
C PHE A 137 -20.71 -0.40 3.71
N GLU A 138 -21.94 -0.78 3.37
CA GLU A 138 -22.76 -1.64 4.21
C GLU A 138 -22.20 -3.07 4.32
N GLN A 139 -22.39 -3.71 5.47
CA GLN A 139 -21.85 -5.03 5.79
C GLN A 139 -22.20 -6.12 4.75
N LYS A 140 -23.35 -6.00 4.06
CA LYS A 140 -23.79 -6.94 3.02
C LYS A 140 -22.83 -7.02 1.82
N TRP A 141 -21.97 -6.02 1.63
CA TRP A 141 -20.97 -5.95 0.57
C TRP A 141 -19.58 -6.42 1.00
N MET A 142 -19.42 -6.87 2.24
CA MET A 142 -18.20 -7.53 2.69
C MET A 142 -18.06 -8.90 2.03
N SER A 143 -16.84 -9.29 1.69
CA SER A 143 -16.52 -10.63 1.21
C SER A 143 -16.87 -11.69 2.24
N SER A 144 -17.23 -12.90 1.79
CA SER A 144 -17.75 -13.96 2.68
C SER A 144 -16.70 -14.66 3.54
N ASP A 145 -15.42 -14.27 3.47
CA ASP A 145 -14.37 -14.84 4.33
C ASP A 145 -14.66 -14.49 5.80
N THR A 146 -14.65 -15.54 6.63
CA THR A 146 -14.89 -15.43 8.07
C THR A 146 -13.86 -14.51 8.75
N ARG A 147 -12.63 -14.47 8.26
CA ARG A 147 -11.55 -13.62 8.76
C ARG A 147 -11.94 -12.15 8.78
N TYR A 148 -12.60 -11.66 7.72
CA TYR A 148 -13.00 -10.26 7.62
C TYR A 148 -14.07 -9.89 8.64
N THR A 149 -15.07 -10.76 8.82
CA THR A 149 -16.11 -10.57 9.84
C THR A 149 -15.52 -10.56 11.26
N VAL A 150 -14.57 -11.46 11.56
CA VAL A 150 -13.91 -11.46 12.88
C VAL A 150 -13.08 -10.20 13.06
N LEU A 151 -12.32 -9.78 12.04
CA LEU A 151 -11.49 -8.58 12.10
C LEU A 151 -12.34 -7.32 12.37
N GLU A 152 -13.43 -7.13 11.63
CA GLU A 152 -14.40 -6.06 11.85
C GLU A 152 -14.88 -6.03 13.30
N GLN A 153 -15.37 -7.16 13.80
CA GLN A 153 -15.86 -7.27 15.18
C GLN A 153 -14.79 -6.92 16.21
N GLN A 154 -13.53 -7.33 15.99
CA GLN A 154 -12.44 -7.04 16.92
C GLN A 154 -12.01 -5.57 16.87
N ILE A 155 -12.00 -4.94 15.70
CA ILE A 155 -11.70 -3.50 15.55
C ILE A 155 -12.77 -2.66 16.25
N LEU A 156 -14.05 -2.92 15.96
CA LEU A 156 -15.17 -2.19 16.56
C LEU A 156 -15.26 -2.42 18.06
N ALA A 157 -15.03 -3.66 18.54
CA ALA A 157 -14.99 -3.95 19.97
C ALA A 157 -13.81 -3.26 20.69
N ALA A 158 -12.65 -3.15 20.03
CA ALA A 158 -11.51 -2.42 20.58
C ALA A 158 -11.75 -0.91 20.63
N ARG A 159 -12.45 -0.36 19.63
CA ARG A 159 -12.84 1.04 19.56
C ARG A 159 -13.91 1.40 20.59
N GLY A 160 -14.93 0.54 20.74
CA GLY A 160 -16.05 0.73 21.67
C GLY A 160 -17.17 1.64 21.17
N GLU A 161 -17.09 2.15 19.94
CA GLU A 161 -18.05 3.04 19.29
C GLU A 161 -17.96 2.92 17.76
N ASP A 162 -18.88 3.59 17.05
CA ASP A 162 -18.83 3.72 15.59
C ASP A 162 -17.59 4.51 15.13
N ILE A 163 -17.20 4.34 13.87
CA ILE A 163 -16.04 5.02 13.29
C ILE A 163 -16.49 6.32 12.66
N GLU A 164 -15.90 7.43 13.10
CA GLU A 164 -16.07 8.73 12.45
C GLU A 164 -15.02 8.90 11.35
N LEU A 165 -15.50 9.18 10.13
CA LEU A 165 -14.67 9.60 9.01
C LEU A 165 -14.82 11.10 8.83
N SER A 166 -13.72 11.83 8.99
CA SER A 166 -13.64 13.28 8.84
C SER A 166 -12.41 13.68 8.03
N ILE A 167 -12.62 14.03 6.76
CA ILE A 167 -11.54 14.34 5.81
C ILE A 167 -11.87 15.64 5.08
N ALA A 168 -11.03 16.65 5.28
CA ALA A 168 -11.09 17.91 4.54
C ALA A 168 -10.32 17.79 3.22
N GLY A 169 -10.96 18.15 2.12
CA GLY A 169 -10.40 18.08 0.77
C GLY A 169 -9.56 19.28 0.35
N VAL A 170 -8.88 19.11 -0.78
CA VAL A 170 -8.27 20.19 -1.55
C VAL A 170 -9.26 20.62 -2.64
N PRO A 171 -9.41 21.93 -2.95
CA PRO A 171 -10.34 22.37 -3.98
C PRO A 171 -10.02 21.77 -5.36
N LEU A 172 -11.05 21.48 -6.15
CA LEU A 172 -10.87 21.13 -7.55
C LEU A 172 -10.34 22.32 -8.36
N PRO A 173 -9.63 22.09 -9.49
CA PRO A 173 -9.20 23.16 -10.37
C PRO A 173 -10.37 24.08 -10.78
N GLY A 174 -10.22 25.38 -10.55
CA GLY A 174 -11.25 26.38 -10.84
C GLY A 174 -12.39 26.48 -9.80
N HIS A 175 -12.35 25.70 -8.72
CA HIS A 175 -13.27 25.80 -7.59
C HIS A 175 -12.60 26.54 -6.43
N SER A 176 -13.36 27.40 -5.73
CA SER A 176 -12.87 28.12 -4.55
C SER A 176 -13.13 27.39 -3.23
N ALA A 177 -14.06 26.43 -3.22
CA ALA A 177 -14.45 25.67 -2.04
C ALA A 177 -13.86 24.26 -2.06
N SER A 178 -13.48 23.77 -0.87
CA SER A 178 -13.10 22.37 -0.65
C SER A 178 -14.31 21.54 -0.23
N ASP A 179 -14.40 20.33 -0.76
CA ASP A 179 -15.32 19.33 -0.21
C ASP A 179 -14.82 18.86 1.16
N HIS A 180 -15.76 18.38 1.98
CA HIS A 180 -15.48 17.77 3.27
C HIS A 180 -16.30 16.49 3.38
N LEU A 181 -15.66 15.40 3.81
CA LEU A 181 -16.32 14.19 4.26
C LEU A 181 -16.51 14.28 5.77
N THR A 182 -17.74 14.07 6.23
CA THR A 182 -18.07 13.84 7.65
C THR A 182 -19.19 12.82 7.68
N THR A 183 -18.88 11.60 8.09
CA THR A 183 -19.86 10.51 8.18
C THR A 183 -19.49 9.55 9.32
N LEU A 184 -20.49 8.83 9.81
CA LEU A 184 -20.33 7.74 10.77
C LEU A 184 -20.51 6.42 10.03
N THR A 185 -19.55 5.51 10.17
CA THR A 185 -19.64 4.16 9.63
C THR A 185 -19.69 3.13 10.75
N HIS A 186 -20.55 2.14 10.56
CA HIS A 186 -20.74 1.00 11.47
C HIS A 186 -19.89 -0.20 11.07
N THR A 187 -19.15 -0.10 9.97
CA THR A 187 -18.30 -1.16 9.42
C THR A 187 -16.89 -0.62 9.19
N ILE A 188 -15.93 -1.53 9.11
CA ILE A 188 -14.57 -1.20 8.63
C ILE A 188 -14.49 -1.07 7.10
N LEU A 189 -15.57 -1.42 6.38
CA LEU A 189 -15.58 -1.59 4.93
C LEU A 189 -15.12 -0.37 4.10
N PRO A 190 -15.19 0.89 4.57
CA PRO A 190 -14.55 2.01 3.86
C PRO A 190 -13.04 1.82 3.60
N GLU A 191 -12.34 1.00 4.39
CA GLU A 191 -10.94 0.67 4.14
C GLU A 191 -10.74 -0.09 2.82
N ALA A 192 -11.71 -0.92 2.41
CA ALA A 192 -11.68 -1.68 1.17
C ALA A 192 -11.72 -0.80 -0.10
N ALA A 193 -12.07 0.48 0.02
CA ALA A 193 -11.93 1.43 -1.08
C ALA A 193 -10.46 1.68 -1.46
N CYS A 194 -9.51 1.36 -0.57
CA CYS A 194 -8.11 1.75 -0.66
C CYS A 194 -7.23 0.74 -1.41
N THR A 195 -7.49 0.50 -2.69
CA THR A 195 -6.66 -0.44 -3.46
C THR A 195 -5.23 0.04 -3.68
N SER A 196 -4.27 -0.86 -3.56
CA SER A 196 -2.83 -0.56 -3.54
C SER A 196 -2.00 -1.37 -4.53
N VAL A 197 -0.80 -0.87 -4.81
CA VAL A 197 0.34 -1.68 -5.28
C VAL A 197 1.29 -1.81 -4.10
N GLN A 198 1.65 -3.04 -3.75
CA GLN A 198 2.55 -3.31 -2.64
C GLN A 198 3.84 -3.90 -3.20
N LEU A 199 4.98 -3.29 -2.87
CA LEU A 199 6.29 -3.69 -3.37
C LEU A 199 7.07 -4.39 -2.26
N HIS A 200 7.54 -5.60 -2.52
CA HIS A 200 8.33 -6.37 -1.56
C HIS A 200 9.80 -6.41 -1.98
N LEU A 201 10.70 -6.38 -1.01
CA LEU A 201 12.13 -6.61 -1.19
C LEU A 201 12.63 -7.55 -0.10
N GLN A 202 13.31 -8.63 -0.47
CA GLN A 202 14.08 -9.43 0.49
C GLN A 202 15.26 -8.62 1.02
N VAL A 203 15.47 -8.59 2.34
CA VAL A 203 16.55 -7.78 2.94
C VAL A 203 17.23 -8.57 4.05
N SER A 204 18.57 -8.55 4.08
CA SER A 204 19.32 -9.21 5.17
C SER A 204 19.16 -8.44 6.48
N PRO A 205 19.15 -9.11 7.65
CA PRO A 205 19.02 -8.42 8.94
C PRO A 205 20.04 -7.29 9.13
N ALA A 206 21.29 -7.52 8.72
CA ALA A 206 22.39 -6.56 8.86
C ALA A 206 22.16 -5.24 8.10
N THR A 207 21.42 -5.28 6.99
CA THR A 207 21.15 -4.10 6.16
C THR A 207 19.71 -3.60 6.27
N TYR A 208 18.88 -4.25 7.09
CA TYR A 208 17.45 -3.97 7.17
C TYR A 208 17.14 -2.53 7.58
N ALA A 209 17.81 -2.03 8.61
CA ALA A 209 17.59 -0.67 9.11
C ALA A 209 17.87 0.40 8.06
N ALA A 210 18.90 0.21 7.24
CA ALA A 210 19.24 1.13 6.16
C ALA A 210 18.16 1.17 5.07
N HIS A 211 17.66 -0.01 4.65
CA HIS A 211 16.57 -0.11 3.68
C HIS A 211 15.27 0.47 4.24
N TRP A 212 14.93 0.14 5.49
CA TRP A 212 13.74 0.68 6.15
C TRP A 212 13.76 2.21 6.22
N ASN A 213 14.85 2.78 6.76
CA ASN A 213 14.95 4.23 6.93
C ASN A 213 14.96 4.95 5.58
N ALA A 214 15.58 4.37 4.55
CA ALA A 214 15.50 4.88 3.18
C ALA A 214 14.06 4.83 2.63
N ALA A 215 13.33 3.73 2.83
CA ALA A 215 11.93 3.61 2.40
C ALA A 215 11.00 4.61 3.10
N GLN A 216 11.24 4.89 4.39
CA GLN A 216 10.52 5.93 5.14
C GLN A 216 10.76 7.32 4.55
N ILE A 217 12.00 7.64 4.17
CA ILE A 217 12.32 8.92 3.52
C ILE A 217 11.62 9.07 2.17
N LEU A 218 11.54 7.98 1.39
CA LEU A 218 10.97 7.99 0.04
C LEU A 218 9.43 8.02 0.02
N ALA A 219 8.76 7.66 1.12
CA ALA A 219 7.31 7.50 1.16
C ALA A 219 6.55 8.72 0.61
N GLY A 220 6.94 9.94 1.01
CA GLY A 220 6.23 11.14 0.58
C GLY A 220 6.35 11.46 -0.91
N ILE A 221 7.53 11.28 -1.51
CA ILE A 221 7.72 11.57 -2.93
C ILE A 221 7.11 10.48 -3.82
N GLN A 222 7.14 9.21 -3.38
CA GLN A 222 6.41 8.13 -4.04
C GLN A 222 4.92 8.46 -4.15
N VAL A 223 4.31 8.88 -3.05
CA VAL A 223 2.90 9.25 -3.03
C VAL A 223 2.61 10.43 -3.97
N VAL A 224 3.47 11.45 -4.05
CA VAL A 224 3.24 12.55 -5.00
C VAL A 224 3.22 12.07 -6.45
N LEU A 225 4.22 11.26 -6.84
CA LEU A 225 4.36 10.77 -8.21
C LEU A 225 3.24 9.80 -8.61
N ALA A 226 2.80 8.96 -7.67
CA ALA A 226 1.86 7.87 -7.92
C ALA A 226 0.42 8.22 -7.57
N ALA A 227 0.13 9.35 -6.91
CA ALA A 227 -1.19 9.67 -6.37
C ALA A 227 -2.31 9.37 -7.38
N ASN A 228 -3.33 8.60 -6.96
CA ASN A 228 -4.37 8.10 -7.87
C ASN A 228 -5.73 7.87 -7.19
N SER A 229 -5.99 8.53 -6.05
CA SER A 229 -7.23 8.36 -5.29
C SER A 229 -7.88 9.69 -4.84
N PRO A 230 -8.21 10.62 -5.75
CA PRO A 230 -8.68 11.95 -5.36
C PRO A 230 -10.13 12.05 -4.87
N PHE A 231 -10.95 11.05 -5.16
CA PHE A 231 -12.39 11.08 -4.87
C PHE A 231 -12.80 9.92 -3.97
N PHE A 232 -13.69 10.20 -3.03
CA PHE A 232 -14.35 9.19 -2.20
C PHE A 232 -15.78 9.64 -1.90
N ALA A 233 -16.76 8.75 -2.09
CA ALA A 233 -18.19 9.05 -1.88
C ALA A 233 -18.65 10.36 -2.58
N GLY A 234 -18.20 10.56 -3.82
CA GLY A 234 -18.53 11.75 -4.64
C GLY A 234 -17.76 13.04 -4.31
N ARG A 235 -16.94 13.04 -3.25
CA ARG A 235 -16.24 14.24 -2.74
C ARG A 235 -14.80 14.30 -3.22
N ALA A 236 -14.34 15.48 -3.62
CA ALA A 236 -12.95 15.75 -3.96
C ALA A 236 -12.14 15.99 -2.68
N LEU A 237 -11.36 14.99 -2.26
CA LEU A 237 -10.62 15.01 -1.00
C LEU A 237 -9.14 15.33 -1.23
N TRP A 238 -8.23 14.51 -0.70
CA TRP A 238 -6.78 14.67 -0.89
C TRP A 238 -6.38 14.21 -2.28
N ASN A 239 -5.16 14.51 -2.73
CA ASN A 239 -4.66 13.88 -3.98
C ASN A 239 -4.52 12.36 -3.80
N GLU A 240 -4.11 11.92 -2.61
CA GLU A 240 -4.04 10.52 -2.20
C GLU A 240 -4.87 10.30 -0.93
N THR A 241 -6.19 10.25 -1.10
CA THR A 241 -7.19 10.08 -0.01
C THR A 241 -7.06 8.76 0.74
N ARG A 242 -6.47 7.71 0.16
CA ARG A 242 -6.27 6.44 0.87
C ARG A 242 -5.52 6.61 2.19
N ILE A 243 -4.56 7.55 2.26
CA ILE A 243 -3.77 7.78 3.49
C ILE A 243 -4.68 8.11 4.69
N PRO A 244 -5.42 9.23 4.69
CA PRO A 244 -6.31 9.54 5.81
C PRO A 244 -7.53 8.60 5.92
N LEU A 245 -8.02 8.05 4.80
CA LEU A 245 -9.19 7.16 4.82
C LEU A 245 -8.88 5.85 5.54
N PHE A 246 -7.79 5.19 5.17
CA PHE A 246 -7.38 3.92 5.77
C PHE A 246 -7.03 4.11 7.25
N GLU A 247 -6.34 5.20 7.59
CA GLU A 247 -6.03 5.59 8.96
C GLU A 247 -7.27 5.71 9.85
N GLN A 248 -8.36 6.28 9.34
CA GLN A 248 -9.58 6.49 10.10
C GLN A 248 -10.49 5.25 10.10
N ALA A 249 -10.63 4.57 8.96
CA ALA A 249 -11.53 3.43 8.76
C ALA A 249 -11.18 2.18 9.59
N THR A 250 -9.94 2.09 10.08
CA THR A 250 -9.48 0.97 10.92
C THR A 250 -8.99 1.42 12.31
N ASP A 251 -9.28 2.67 12.71
CA ASP A 251 -8.76 3.23 13.95
C ASP A 251 -9.49 2.66 15.18
N THR A 252 -8.78 1.84 15.94
CA THR A 252 -9.28 1.27 17.20
C THR A 252 -9.31 2.27 18.36
N ARG A 253 -8.91 3.54 18.15
CA ARG A 253 -8.84 4.55 19.22
C ARG A 253 -10.07 5.47 19.21
N PRO A 254 -10.83 5.55 20.32
CA PRO A 254 -11.75 6.67 20.52
C PRO A 254 -10.97 7.98 20.76
N PRO A 255 -11.63 9.16 20.71
CA PRO A 255 -10.98 10.47 20.85
C PRO A 255 -10.09 10.60 22.09
N GLU A 256 -10.45 10.00 23.22
CA GLU A 256 -9.67 10.03 24.46
C GLU A 256 -8.31 9.37 24.30
N LEU A 257 -8.25 8.21 23.64
CA LEU A 257 -6.99 7.50 23.40
C LEU A 257 -6.12 8.23 22.37
N LYS A 258 -6.73 8.87 21.37
CA LYS A 258 -6.01 9.76 20.44
C LYS A 258 -5.35 10.90 21.19
N ASN A 259 -6.10 11.57 22.09
CA ASN A 259 -5.61 12.68 22.90
C ASN A 259 -4.51 12.26 23.90
N GLN A 260 -4.50 11.00 24.33
CA GLN A 260 -3.46 10.43 25.20
C GLN A 260 -2.19 10.01 24.42
N GLY A 261 -2.18 10.15 23.09
CA GLY A 261 -1.04 9.73 22.26
C GLY A 261 -0.93 8.21 22.09
N VAL A 262 -2.02 7.46 22.26
CA VAL A 262 -2.03 6.03 21.91
C VAL A 262 -1.77 5.89 20.43
N ARG A 263 -0.87 4.97 20.05
CA ARG A 263 -0.44 4.77 18.67
C ARG A 263 -1.59 4.24 17.80
N PRO A 264 -1.79 4.78 16.57
CA PRO A 264 -2.72 4.21 15.61
C PRO A 264 -2.22 2.86 15.10
N ARG A 265 -3.13 1.99 14.63
CA ARG A 265 -2.75 0.75 13.95
C ARG A 265 -2.24 0.98 12.53
N VAL A 266 -2.83 1.95 11.83
CA VAL A 266 -2.28 2.46 10.58
C VAL A 266 -1.24 3.50 10.93
N TRP A 267 0.02 3.21 10.62
CA TRP A 267 1.10 3.95 11.26
C TRP A 267 2.31 4.14 10.38
N PHE A 268 2.77 5.39 10.28
CA PHE A 268 4.03 5.72 9.65
C PHE A 268 5.24 5.34 10.51
N GLY A 269 5.12 5.41 11.84
CA GLY A 269 6.22 5.23 12.80
C GLY A 269 6.45 6.52 13.61
N GLU A 270 7.49 6.53 14.45
CA GLU A 270 7.85 7.69 15.28
C GLU A 270 9.36 7.96 15.38
N ARG A 271 10.19 7.08 14.82
CA ARG A 271 11.64 7.15 14.89
C ARG A 271 12.30 6.33 13.77
N TRP A 272 13.55 6.69 13.47
CA TRP A 272 14.46 5.84 12.71
C TRP A 272 14.78 4.58 13.50
N ILE A 273 14.96 3.46 12.81
CA ILE A 273 15.31 2.18 13.44
C ILE A 273 16.78 1.85 13.27
N THR A 274 17.25 0.94 14.12
CA THR A 274 18.59 0.36 14.07
C THR A 274 18.59 -1.14 13.75
N SER A 275 17.44 -1.80 13.93
CA SER A 275 17.23 -3.21 13.59
C SER A 275 15.78 -3.46 13.19
N VAL A 276 15.54 -4.50 12.39
CA VAL A 276 14.17 -5.02 12.14
C VAL A 276 13.49 -5.46 13.45
N PHE A 277 14.27 -5.90 14.43
CA PHE A 277 13.75 -6.32 15.73
C PHE A 277 13.02 -5.18 16.44
N ASP A 278 13.49 -3.94 16.28
CA ASP A 278 12.86 -2.73 16.85
C ASP A 278 11.37 -2.64 16.46
N LEU A 279 11.01 -3.09 15.25
CA LEU A 279 9.66 -3.02 14.71
C LEU A 279 8.76 -4.14 15.23
N PHE A 280 9.28 -5.37 15.30
CA PHE A 280 8.54 -6.51 15.83
C PHE A 280 8.35 -6.40 17.35
N GLU A 281 9.37 -5.95 18.09
CA GLU A 281 9.26 -5.65 19.51
C GLU A 281 8.21 -4.55 19.75
N GLU A 282 8.25 -3.47 18.96
CA GLU A 282 7.28 -2.38 19.04
C GLU A 282 5.84 -2.87 18.82
N ASN A 283 5.63 -3.78 17.86
CA ASN A 283 4.32 -4.40 17.62
C ASN A 283 3.79 -5.12 18.89
N SER A 284 4.63 -5.94 19.53
CA SER A 284 4.26 -6.67 20.75
C SER A 284 4.02 -5.74 21.94
N ARG A 285 4.86 -4.69 22.06
CA ARG A 285 4.85 -3.80 23.22
C ARG A 285 3.65 -2.87 23.26
N TYR A 286 3.18 -2.37 22.11
CA TYR A 286 2.20 -1.28 22.08
C TYR A 286 0.82 -1.65 21.53
N PHE A 287 0.70 -2.77 20.81
CA PHE A 287 -0.56 -3.13 20.16
C PHE A 287 -1.17 -4.37 20.81
N PRO A 288 -2.41 -4.28 21.33
CA PRO A 288 -3.16 -5.47 21.73
C PRO A 288 -3.43 -6.39 20.53
N ALA A 289 -3.48 -7.70 20.73
CA ALA A 289 -3.85 -8.62 19.66
C ALA A 289 -5.34 -8.49 19.30
N LEU A 290 -5.64 -8.35 18.00
CA LEU A 290 -7.02 -8.42 17.49
C LEU A 290 -7.46 -9.87 17.28
N LEU A 291 -6.58 -10.71 16.74
CA LEU A 291 -6.86 -12.10 16.39
C LEU A 291 -5.94 -13.04 17.21
N PRO A 292 -6.23 -13.30 18.51
CA PRO A 292 -5.36 -14.12 19.35
C PRO A 292 -5.63 -15.63 19.16
N ASP A 293 -5.43 -16.14 17.94
CA ASP A 293 -5.45 -17.58 17.67
C ASP A 293 -4.07 -18.21 17.95
N LEU A 294 -4.04 -19.45 18.42
CA LEU A 294 -2.83 -20.11 18.90
C LEU A 294 -2.52 -21.37 18.11
N THR A 295 -1.26 -21.55 17.79
CA THR A 295 -0.70 -22.73 17.15
C THR A 295 0.09 -23.59 18.14
N PRO A 296 0.23 -24.90 17.90
CA PRO A 296 0.94 -25.79 18.81
C PRO A 296 2.47 -25.72 18.71
N GLU A 297 3.04 -25.10 17.67
CA GLU A 297 4.50 -25.02 17.45
C GLU A 297 5.19 -24.34 18.64
N ASP A 298 6.27 -24.92 19.19
CA ASP A 298 7.17 -24.19 20.11
C ASP A 298 8.32 -23.57 19.31
N PRO A 299 8.29 -22.25 19.03
CA PRO A 299 9.25 -21.62 18.13
C PRO A 299 10.68 -21.63 18.70
N VAL A 300 10.84 -21.57 20.02
CA VAL A 300 12.16 -21.60 20.66
C VAL A 300 12.78 -22.98 20.51
N ALA A 301 12.00 -24.04 20.68
CA ALA A 301 12.47 -25.40 20.48
C ALA A 301 12.85 -25.68 19.02
N VAL A 302 12.10 -25.15 18.04
CA VAL A 302 12.44 -25.27 16.61
C VAL A 302 13.79 -24.62 16.31
N VAL A 303 14.01 -23.39 16.79
CA VAL A 303 15.30 -22.69 16.59
C VAL A 303 16.44 -23.41 17.30
N ALA A 304 16.24 -23.89 18.53
CA ALA A 304 17.25 -24.68 19.26
C ALA A 304 17.61 -25.99 18.54
N GLY A 305 16.67 -26.55 17.76
CA GLY A 305 16.90 -27.69 16.88
C GLY A 305 17.56 -27.34 15.54
N GLY A 306 17.87 -26.07 15.28
CA GLY A 306 18.46 -25.58 14.02
C GLY A 306 17.44 -25.38 12.88
N GLY A 307 16.14 -25.37 13.18
CA GLY A 307 15.08 -25.14 12.20
C GLY A 307 14.64 -23.67 12.09
N THR A 308 13.82 -23.38 11.09
CA THR A 308 13.15 -22.09 10.90
C THR A 308 11.69 -22.22 11.35
N PRO A 309 11.28 -21.60 12.48
CA PRO A 309 9.89 -21.65 12.96
C PRO A 309 8.94 -20.83 12.07
N GLU A 310 7.66 -21.18 12.10
CA GLU A 310 6.61 -20.45 11.39
C GLU A 310 6.34 -19.06 12.01
N LEU A 311 6.55 -18.92 13.33
CA LEU A 311 6.26 -17.70 14.10
C LEU A 311 4.82 -17.18 13.90
N ALA A 312 3.85 -18.10 13.80
CA ALA A 312 2.48 -17.81 13.39
C ALA A 312 1.78 -16.72 14.21
N GLU A 313 2.00 -16.68 15.53
CA GLU A 313 1.41 -15.65 16.39
C GLU A 313 2.02 -14.27 16.14
N LEU A 314 3.33 -14.20 15.90
CA LEU A 314 4.02 -12.96 15.57
C LEU A 314 3.59 -12.42 14.21
N THR A 315 3.55 -13.28 13.19
CA THR A 315 3.14 -12.89 11.82
C THR A 315 1.67 -12.50 11.77
N MET A 316 0.79 -13.21 12.49
CA MET A 316 -0.62 -12.85 12.61
C MET A 316 -0.82 -11.52 13.34
N HIS A 317 -0.09 -11.28 14.44
CA HIS A 317 -0.15 -10.00 15.15
C HIS A 317 0.31 -8.85 14.25
N ASN A 318 1.46 -9.02 13.58
CA ASN A 318 2.00 -8.06 12.62
C ASN A 318 1.03 -7.78 11.46
N GLY A 319 0.30 -8.80 10.99
CA GLY A 319 -0.71 -8.66 9.94
C GLY A 319 -1.93 -7.81 10.30
N THR A 320 -2.09 -7.41 11.57
CA THR A 320 -3.17 -6.51 12.05
C THR A 320 -2.66 -5.12 12.47
N ILE A 321 -1.42 -4.79 12.07
CA ILE A 321 -0.77 -3.50 12.26
C ILE A 321 -0.35 -3.01 10.87
N TYR A 322 -1.04 -2.00 10.37
CA TYR A 322 -1.01 -1.63 8.97
C TYR A 322 -0.05 -0.47 8.73
N ARG A 323 1.25 -0.76 8.81
CA ARG A 323 2.27 0.26 8.55
C ARG A 323 2.39 0.56 7.05
N TRP A 324 2.72 1.80 6.72
CA TRP A 324 2.93 2.22 5.32
C TRP A 324 4.19 1.60 4.68
N ASN A 325 5.23 1.36 5.47
CA ASN A 325 6.23 0.33 5.18
C ASN A 325 6.13 -0.73 6.28
N ARG A 326 6.12 -2.02 5.95
CA ARG A 326 5.84 -3.11 6.91
C ARG A 326 7.00 -4.11 6.94
N PRO A 327 7.44 -4.55 8.14
CA PRO A 327 8.36 -5.66 8.25
C PRO A 327 7.60 -6.96 8.07
N VAL A 328 8.14 -7.85 7.26
CA VAL A 328 7.53 -9.15 6.99
C VAL A 328 8.54 -10.22 7.35
N TYR A 329 8.09 -11.19 8.13
CA TYR A 329 8.75 -12.47 8.31
C TYR A 329 7.98 -13.51 7.49
N ASP A 330 8.69 -14.24 6.66
CA ASP A 330 8.16 -15.25 5.75
C ASP A 330 9.00 -16.54 5.87
N PRO A 331 8.49 -17.57 6.55
CA PRO A 331 9.24 -18.80 6.78
C PRO A 331 9.39 -19.65 5.51
N THR A 332 8.68 -19.35 4.43
CA THR A 332 8.72 -20.14 3.19
C THR A 332 10.06 -20.04 2.47
N ASP A 333 10.80 -18.95 2.65
CA ASP A 333 12.18 -18.78 2.20
C ASP A 333 13.11 -18.76 3.42
N ALA A 334 13.44 -19.94 3.93
CA ALA A 334 14.30 -20.11 5.11
C ALA A 334 15.68 -19.42 4.99
N GLN A 335 16.16 -19.11 3.78
CA GLN A 335 17.43 -18.41 3.56
C GLN A 335 17.28 -16.88 3.59
N ALA A 336 16.07 -16.36 3.35
CA ALA A 336 15.78 -14.94 3.25
C ALA A 336 14.40 -14.61 3.84
N PRO A 337 14.16 -14.90 5.14
CA PRO A 337 12.82 -14.83 5.69
C PRO A 337 12.34 -13.39 5.90
N LEU A 338 13.21 -12.39 5.78
CA LEU A 338 12.83 -11.00 5.98
C LEU A 338 12.52 -10.30 4.66
N ARG A 339 11.37 -9.62 4.64
CA ARG A 339 11.02 -8.67 3.58
C ARG A 339 10.73 -7.30 4.15
N LEU A 340 11.09 -6.28 3.37
CA LEU A 340 10.57 -4.93 3.48
C LEU A 340 9.42 -4.82 2.48
N GLU A 341 8.25 -4.42 2.97
CA GLU A 341 7.06 -4.24 2.16
C GLU A 341 6.66 -2.77 2.14
N ASN A 342 6.63 -2.17 0.96
CA ASN A 342 6.22 -0.80 0.72
C ASN A 342 4.76 -0.79 0.27
N ARG A 343 3.89 -0.08 1.00
CA ARG A 343 2.42 -0.12 0.86
C ARG A 343 1.81 1.25 0.56
N VAL A 344 2.63 2.24 0.22
CA VAL A 344 2.15 3.63 0.01
C VAL A 344 1.54 3.85 -1.37
N LEU A 345 1.89 3.02 -2.36
CA LEU A 345 1.47 3.24 -3.75
C LEU A 345 -0.01 2.83 -3.97
N PRO A 346 -0.80 3.65 -4.68
CA PRO A 346 -2.13 3.26 -5.13
C PRO A 346 -2.06 2.31 -6.32
N ALA A 347 -3.16 1.60 -6.58
CA ALA A 347 -3.32 0.85 -7.82
C ALA A 347 -3.34 1.76 -9.07
N GLY A 348 -2.71 1.31 -10.16
CA GLY A 348 -2.72 1.95 -11.48
C GLY A 348 -1.85 3.21 -11.59
N PRO A 349 -2.08 4.09 -12.59
CA PRO A 349 -3.14 4.03 -13.59
C PRO A 349 -2.95 3.01 -14.71
N THR A 350 -1.71 2.60 -14.98
CA THR A 350 -1.38 1.60 -16.00
C THR A 350 -0.29 0.67 -15.50
N ILE A 351 -0.09 -0.45 -16.19
CA ILE A 351 1.03 -1.36 -15.93
C ILE A 351 2.38 -0.62 -16.06
N VAL A 352 2.53 0.24 -17.07
CA VAL A 352 3.80 0.97 -17.28
C VAL A 352 4.04 2.00 -16.18
N ASP A 353 3.00 2.65 -15.66
CA ASP A 353 3.12 3.55 -14.50
C ASP A 353 3.48 2.77 -13.23
N THR A 354 2.82 1.63 -12.98
CA THR A 354 3.12 0.75 -11.84
C THR A 354 4.58 0.25 -11.87
N LEU A 355 5.08 -0.17 -13.03
CA LEU A 355 6.47 -0.60 -13.17
C LEU A 355 7.46 0.56 -13.12
N ALA A 356 7.07 1.75 -13.57
CA ALA A 356 7.86 2.96 -13.39
C ALA A 356 8.01 3.33 -11.90
N ASP A 357 6.94 3.21 -11.12
CA ASP A 357 6.99 3.41 -9.67
C ASP A 357 7.88 2.36 -8.99
N ALA A 358 7.78 1.09 -9.40
CA ALA A 358 8.64 0.03 -8.88
C ALA A 358 10.12 0.26 -9.21
N ALA A 359 10.45 0.58 -10.46
CA ALA A 359 11.82 0.87 -10.88
C ALA A 359 12.41 2.07 -10.13
N PHE A 360 11.63 3.16 -10.01
CA PHE A 360 12.03 4.34 -9.23
C PHE A 360 12.28 4.00 -7.76
N TYR A 361 11.37 3.25 -7.13
CA TYR A 361 11.49 2.85 -5.74
C TYR A 361 12.74 2.00 -5.52
N TYR A 362 12.90 0.88 -6.23
CA TYR A 362 14.01 -0.04 -6.00
C TYR A 362 15.37 0.60 -6.33
N GLY A 363 15.45 1.38 -7.41
CA GLY A 363 16.65 2.14 -7.75
C GLY A 363 17.04 3.14 -6.66
N THR A 364 16.10 4.00 -6.26
CA THR A 364 16.40 5.06 -5.28
C THR A 364 16.70 4.46 -3.91
N LEU A 365 15.95 3.41 -3.52
CA LEU A 365 16.14 2.68 -2.28
C LEU A 365 17.55 2.07 -2.22
N ARG A 366 18.00 1.43 -3.30
CA ARG A 366 19.34 0.85 -3.40
C ARG A 366 20.43 1.88 -3.14
N SER A 367 20.35 3.03 -3.81
CA SER A 367 21.30 4.13 -3.66
C SER A 367 21.29 4.72 -2.26
N LEU A 368 20.11 4.92 -1.67
CA LEU A 368 19.98 5.49 -0.33
C LEU A 368 20.47 4.55 0.78
N ALA A 369 20.13 3.27 0.70
CA ALA A 369 20.51 2.28 1.70
C ALA A 369 22.03 2.04 1.76
N ARG A 370 22.76 2.40 0.70
CA ARG A 370 24.22 2.23 0.58
C ARG A 370 25.01 3.54 0.67
N SER A 371 24.33 4.65 0.94
CA SER A 371 25.00 5.95 1.08
C SER A 371 25.93 5.96 2.29
N ASP A 372 27.19 6.35 2.09
CA ASP A 372 28.18 6.58 3.16
C ASP A 372 27.74 7.66 4.15
N ARG A 373 26.86 8.57 3.72
CA ARG A 373 26.23 9.61 4.55
C ARG A 373 24.72 9.44 4.48
N PRO A 374 24.13 8.55 5.31
CA PRO A 374 22.72 8.24 5.21
C PRO A 374 21.83 9.47 5.45
N LEU A 375 20.79 9.66 4.64
CA LEU A 375 19.94 10.84 4.72
C LEU A 375 19.17 10.95 6.04
N TRP A 376 18.79 9.83 6.64
CA TRP A 376 18.06 9.82 7.92
C TRP A 376 18.91 10.32 9.10
N THR A 377 20.24 10.43 8.94
CA THR A 377 21.12 11.08 9.93
C THR A 377 21.13 12.60 9.81
N GLN A 378 20.57 13.15 8.73
CA GLN A 378 20.58 14.56 8.37
C GLN A 378 19.18 15.20 8.40
N MET A 379 18.14 14.42 8.70
CA MET A 379 16.79 14.93 8.89
C MET A 379 16.10 14.27 10.10
N PRO A 380 15.27 15.02 10.84
CA PRO A 380 14.43 14.42 11.87
C PRO A 380 13.38 13.51 11.24
N PHE A 381 13.00 12.43 11.94
CA PHE A 381 11.96 11.50 11.48
C PHE A 381 10.65 12.21 11.14
N ALA A 382 10.24 13.17 11.97
CA ALA A 382 9.03 13.97 11.76
C ALA A 382 9.02 14.73 10.43
N ALA A 383 10.18 15.05 9.83
CA ALA A 383 10.22 15.66 8.50
C ALA A 383 9.84 14.66 7.39
N ALA A 384 10.20 13.38 7.53
CA ALA A 384 9.79 12.34 6.58
C ALA A 384 8.29 12.04 6.70
N GLU A 385 7.77 12.02 7.93
CA GLU A 385 6.33 11.89 8.20
C GLU A 385 5.55 13.07 7.61
N GLU A 386 6.03 14.29 7.83
CA GLU A 386 5.41 15.48 7.26
C GLU A 386 5.45 15.46 5.73
N ASN A 387 6.56 15.04 5.11
CA ASN A 387 6.66 14.86 3.66
C ASN A 387 5.59 13.89 3.13
N LEU A 388 5.33 12.77 3.81
CA LEU A 388 4.24 11.86 3.46
C LEU A 388 2.88 12.56 3.52
N ARG A 389 2.61 13.25 4.62
CA ARG A 389 1.33 13.92 4.86
C ARG A 389 1.06 15.03 3.83
N VAL A 390 2.02 15.92 3.60
CA VAL A 390 1.85 17.03 2.64
C VAL A 390 1.86 16.55 1.20
N GLY A 391 2.65 15.51 0.89
CA GLY A 391 2.66 14.87 -0.42
C GLY A 391 1.33 14.21 -0.75
N ALA A 392 0.77 13.44 0.18
CA ALA A 392 -0.55 12.83 0.03
C ALA A 392 -1.67 13.86 -0.12
N ARG A 393 -1.62 14.94 0.66
CA ARG A 393 -2.65 15.98 0.61
C ARG A 393 -2.58 16.79 -0.69
N ASN A 394 -1.42 17.36 -0.98
CA ASN A 394 -1.26 18.41 -1.99
C ASN A 394 -0.64 17.92 -3.31
N GLY A 395 -0.16 16.68 -3.39
CA GLY A 395 0.44 16.15 -4.62
C GLY A 395 1.64 16.99 -5.07
N PHE A 396 1.67 17.33 -6.36
CA PHE A 396 2.73 18.15 -6.95
C PHE A 396 2.78 19.61 -6.46
N ASP A 397 1.73 20.10 -5.79
CA ASP A 397 1.71 21.43 -5.16
C ASP A 397 2.31 21.42 -3.73
N SER A 398 2.80 20.27 -3.27
CA SER A 398 3.47 20.15 -1.97
C SER A 398 4.87 20.75 -1.98
N VAL A 399 5.45 20.91 -0.78
CA VAL A 399 6.86 21.30 -0.59
C VAL A 399 7.51 20.23 0.27
N MET A 400 8.56 19.61 -0.25
CA MET A 400 9.33 18.57 0.42
C MET A 400 10.47 19.17 1.23
N GLN A 401 10.72 18.63 2.42
CA GLN A 401 11.93 18.90 3.18
C GLN A 401 12.97 17.83 2.87
N TRP A 402 14.09 18.22 2.28
CA TRP A 402 15.13 17.27 1.87
C TRP A 402 16.54 17.74 2.29
N PRO A 403 17.38 16.88 2.90
CA PRO A 403 18.75 17.24 3.26
C PRO A 403 19.55 17.74 2.05
N GLY A 404 20.24 18.87 2.23
CA GLY A 404 21.03 19.52 1.17
C GLY A 404 20.24 20.45 0.24
N ASN A 405 18.92 20.24 0.09
CA ASN A 405 18.04 21.11 -0.70
C ASN A 405 17.19 22.06 0.17
N GLY A 406 16.90 21.67 1.42
CA GLY A 406 15.94 22.38 2.27
C GLY A 406 14.51 22.16 1.77
N ALA A 407 13.74 23.24 1.68
CA ALA A 407 12.41 23.23 1.07
C ALA A 407 12.52 23.18 -0.45
N VAL A 408 11.97 22.15 -1.08
CA VAL A 408 12.09 21.89 -2.52
C VAL A 408 10.78 21.39 -3.11
N SER A 409 10.50 21.74 -4.37
CA SER A 409 9.34 21.19 -5.08
C SER A 409 9.54 19.70 -5.37
N PRO A 410 8.48 18.88 -5.40
CA PRO A 410 8.57 17.48 -5.82
C PRO A 410 9.25 17.31 -7.18
N GLN A 411 8.96 18.20 -8.12
CA GLN A 411 9.49 18.22 -9.49
C GLN A 411 11.01 18.41 -9.48
N ASP A 412 11.50 19.47 -8.82
CA ASP A 412 12.94 19.74 -8.73
C ASP A 412 13.67 18.63 -7.97
N LEU A 413 13.08 18.09 -6.90
CA LEU A 413 13.66 17.02 -6.12
C LEU A 413 13.82 15.74 -6.96
N VAL A 414 12.80 15.37 -7.72
CA VAL A 414 12.81 14.18 -8.57
C VAL A 414 13.82 14.36 -9.70
N GLU A 415 13.73 15.45 -10.46
CA GLU A 415 14.57 15.67 -11.64
C GLU A 415 16.05 15.82 -11.31
N ARG A 416 16.38 16.58 -10.26
CA ARG A 416 17.77 16.96 -9.97
C ARG A 416 18.48 16.01 -9.01
N THR A 417 17.73 15.30 -8.18
CA THR A 417 18.31 14.47 -7.11
C THR A 417 17.92 13.01 -7.26
N LEU A 418 16.63 12.69 -7.32
CA LEU A 418 16.20 11.30 -7.17
C LEU A 418 16.31 10.46 -8.44
N LEU A 419 16.05 11.01 -9.63
CA LEU A 419 16.22 10.28 -10.89
C LEU A 419 17.67 9.82 -11.11
N PRO A 420 18.70 10.66 -10.93
CA PRO A 420 20.09 10.20 -10.97
C PRO A 420 20.39 9.09 -9.96
N MET A 421 19.81 9.16 -8.75
CA MET A 421 19.97 8.13 -7.73
C MET A 421 19.26 6.84 -8.11
N ALA A 422 18.07 6.93 -8.70
CA ALA A 422 17.30 5.79 -9.16
C ALA A 422 18.06 5.04 -10.28
N ASP A 423 18.57 5.77 -11.26
CA ASP A 423 19.33 5.20 -12.37
C ASP A 423 20.60 4.48 -11.91
N ALA A 424 21.39 5.12 -11.04
CA ALA A 424 22.60 4.52 -10.46
C ALA A 424 22.30 3.27 -9.64
N GLY A 425 21.20 3.27 -8.87
CA GLY A 425 20.80 2.13 -8.07
C GLY A 425 20.28 0.97 -8.93
N LEU A 426 19.54 1.25 -10.00
CA LEU A 426 19.13 0.24 -10.97
C LEU A 426 20.34 -0.32 -11.74
N GLU A 427 21.36 0.49 -12.02
CA GLU A 427 22.63 0.02 -12.59
C GLU A 427 23.29 -1.03 -11.70
N GLU A 428 23.38 -0.71 -10.41
CA GLU A 428 24.03 -1.58 -9.43
C GLU A 428 23.25 -2.89 -9.25
N LEU A 429 21.92 -2.82 -9.40
CA LEU A 429 21.05 -4.00 -9.44
C LEU A 429 21.15 -4.78 -10.77
N GLY A 430 21.90 -4.27 -11.75
CA GLY A 430 22.16 -4.91 -13.04
C GLY A 430 21.00 -4.82 -14.02
N VAL A 431 20.10 -3.84 -13.87
CA VAL A 431 18.95 -3.64 -14.78
C VAL A 431 19.43 -3.12 -16.14
N ASP A 432 18.84 -3.64 -17.22
CA ASP A 432 19.16 -3.21 -18.58
C ASP A 432 18.98 -1.69 -18.78
N ALA A 433 19.93 -1.04 -19.45
CA ALA A 433 19.94 0.40 -19.65
C ALA A 433 18.69 0.91 -20.39
N GLY A 434 18.22 0.20 -21.42
CA GLY A 434 17.02 0.60 -22.14
C GLY A 434 15.75 0.50 -21.30
N LEU A 435 15.70 -0.43 -20.34
CA LEU A 435 14.61 -0.51 -19.37
C LEU A 435 14.66 0.60 -18.33
N ARG A 436 15.86 0.96 -17.84
CA ARG A 436 16.03 2.13 -16.96
C ARG A 436 15.52 3.39 -17.66
N ASP A 437 15.96 3.64 -18.90
CA ASP A 437 15.53 4.78 -19.71
C ASP A 437 14.00 4.79 -19.90
N LYS A 438 13.40 3.65 -20.23
CA LYS A 438 11.94 3.52 -20.41
C LYS A 438 11.18 3.91 -19.15
N TYR A 439 11.47 3.26 -18.02
CA TYR A 439 10.67 3.41 -16.81
C TYR A 439 10.97 4.70 -16.04
N LEU A 440 12.24 5.11 -15.96
CA LEU A 440 12.60 6.39 -15.36
C LEU A 440 12.18 7.58 -16.23
N GLY A 441 12.11 7.41 -17.55
CA GLY A 441 11.51 8.39 -18.46
C GLY A 441 10.04 8.67 -18.17
N VAL A 442 9.27 7.66 -17.71
CA VAL A 442 7.88 7.85 -17.27
C VAL A 442 7.80 8.69 -15.99
N ILE A 443 8.72 8.48 -15.04
CA ILE A 443 8.80 9.27 -13.80
C ILE A 443 9.20 10.71 -14.11
N GLU A 444 10.18 10.90 -14.99
CA GLU A 444 10.58 12.22 -15.48
C GLU A 444 9.40 12.94 -16.17
N GLY A 445 8.68 12.24 -17.04
CA GLY A 445 7.49 12.78 -17.70
C GLY A 445 6.41 13.24 -16.72
N ARG A 446 6.13 12.44 -15.68
CA ARG A 446 5.20 12.80 -14.59
C ARG A 446 5.67 14.02 -13.80
N ALA A 447 6.96 14.09 -13.46
CA ALA A 447 7.54 15.23 -12.75
C ALA A 447 7.46 16.52 -13.57
N ARG A 448 7.91 16.48 -14.83
CA ARG A 448 7.91 17.64 -15.74
C ARG A 448 6.50 18.16 -16.03
N ALA A 449 5.55 17.26 -16.21
CA ALA A 449 4.15 17.60 -16.47
C ALA A 449 3.36 17.92 -15.18
N ALA A 450 3.96 17.70 -14.00
CA ALA A 450 3.29 17.73 -12.70
C ALA A 450 1.97 16.92 -12.71
N ARG A 451 2.00 15.73 -13.33
CA ARG A 451 0.80 14.94 -13.63
C ARG A 451 0.89 13.54 -13.07
N SER A 452 0.04 13.26 -12.09
CA SER A 452 -0.29 11.91 -11.61
C SER A 452 -1.69 11.51 -12.09
N GLY A 453 -2.11 10.27 -11.81
CA GLY A 453 -3.48 9.83 -12.07
C GLY A 453 -4.52 10.68 -11.33
N SER A 454 -4.20 11.09 -10.11
CA SER A 454 -5.03 11.98 -9.31
C SER A 454 -5.21 13.35 -9.95
N VAL A 455 -4.13 13.95 -10.45
CA VAL A 455 -4.19 15.24 -11.18
C VAL A 455 -5.08 15.11 -12.41
N TRP A 456 -4.87 14.07 -13.24
CA TRP A 456 -5.70 13.84 -14.43
C TRP A 456 -7.19 13.67 -14.09
N GLN A 457 -7.52 12.86 -13.08
CA GLN A 457 -8.90 12.64 -12.64
C GLN A 457 -9.56 13.96 -12.18
N ARG A 458 -8.85 14.74 -11.36
CA ARG A 458 -9.36 16.02 -10.83
C ARG A 458 -9.60 17.05 -11.93
N GLU A 459 -8.67 17.15 -12.87
CA GLU A 459 -8.78 18.04 -14.02
C GLU A 459 -9.96 17.65 -14.92
N CYS A 460 -10.09 16.37 -15.27
CA CYS A 460 -11.17 15.82 -16.09
C CYS A 460 -12.54 16.07 -15.46
N VAL A 461 -12.71 15.79 -14.17
CA VAL A 461 -13.97 16.05 -13.44
C VAL A 461 -14.30 17.54 -13.42
N ALA A 462 -13.33 18.40 -13.08
CA ALA A 462 -13.55 19.84 -13.07
C ALA A 462 -13.95 20.39 -14.46
N ALA A 463 -13.40 19.82 -15.54
CA ALA A 463 -13.77 20.15 -16.92
C ALA A 463 -15.23 19.81 -17.22
N ARG A 464 -15.64 18.59 -16.85
CA ARG A 464 -16.98 18.06 -17.10
C ARG A 464 -18.03 18.82 -16.29
N GLU A 465 -17.73 19.21 -15.05
CA GLU A 465 -18.58 20.07 -14.24
C GLU A 465 -18.73 21.47 -14.86
N ARG A 466 -17.63 22.07 -15.36
CA ARG A 466 -17.70 23.34 -16.12
C ARG A 466 -18.51 23.22 -17.39
N ALA A 467 -18.53 22.05 -18.02
CA ALA A 467 -19.36 21.75 -19.19
C ALA A 467 -20.83 21.45 -18.83
N GLY A 468 -21.21 21.51 -17.55
CA GLY A 468 -22.59 21.39 -17.08
C GLY A 468 -23.00 20.00 -16.60
N GLN A 469 -22.08 19.04 -16.50
CA GLN A 469 -22.38 17.75 -15.86
C GLN A 469 -22.50 17.90 -14.34
N SER A 470 -23.37 17.09 -13.72
CA SER A 470 -23.34 16.92 -12.26
C SER A 470 -22.07 16.16 -11.84
N ARG A 471 -21.66 16.29 -10.57
CA ARG A 471 -20.53 15.55 -9.98
C ARG A 471 -20.59 14.06 -10.29
N ASP A 472 -21.74 13.42 -10.03
CA ASP A 472 -21.91 11.98 -10.25
C ASP A 472 -21.72 11.59 -11.72
N SER A 473 -22.28 12.38 -12.65
CA SER A 473 -22.13 12.14 -14.09
C SER A 473 -20.69 12.38 -14.55
N ALA A 474 -20.02 13.40 -14.01
CA ALA A 474 -18.64 13.72 -14.28
C ALA A 474 -17.69 12.61 -13.80
N LEU A 475 -17.90 12.09 -12.58
CA LEU A 475 -17.10 10.99 -12.03
C LEU A 475 -17.26 9.70 -12.84
N ARG A 476 -18.50 9.33 -13.19
CA ARG A 476 -18.77 8.15 -14.02
C ARG A 476 -18.14 8.28 -15.40
N SER A 477 -18.34 9.42 -16.06
CA SER A 477 -17.79 9.67 -17.41
C SER A 477 -16.26 9.70 -17.40
N MET A 478 -15.66 10.33 -16.38
CA MET A 478 -14.21 10.33 -16.18
C MET A 478 -13.70 8.90 -15.98
N LEU A 479 -14.37 8.09 -15.15
CA LEU A 479 -13.95 6.71 -14.91
C LEU A 479 -14.05 5.85 -16.17
N CYS A 480 -15.10 6.01 -16.98
CA CYS A 480 -15.18 5.26 -18.23
C CYS A 480 -14.02 5.63 -19.19
N GLU A 481 -13.67 6.93 -19.30
CA GLU A 481 -12.49 7.35 -20.07
C GLU A 481 -11.18 6.85 -19.44
N TYR A 482 -11.08 6.87 -18.11
CA TYR A 482 -9.93 6.35 -17.37
C TYR A 482 -9.66 4.88 -17.73
N LEU A 483 -10.70 4.05 -17.81
CA LEU A 483 -10.56 2.63 -18.16
C LEU A 483 -10.09 2.45 -19.61
N GLU A 484 -10.54 3.27 -20.54
CA GLU A 484 -10.04 3.25 -21.92
C GLU A 484 -8.53 3.56 -21.97
N ARG A 485 -8.10 4.58 -21.22
CA ARG A 485 -6.68 4.97 -21.12
C ARG A 485 -5.83 3.93 -20.38
N MET A 486 -6.38 3.34 -19.31
CA MET A 486 -5.76 2.25 -18.58
C MET A 486 -5.41 1.09 -19.52
N HIS A 487 -6.36 0.70 -20.39
CA HIS A 487 -6.16 -0.39 -21.35
C HIS A 487 -5.25 0.00 -22.53
N SER A 488 -5.14 1.28 -22.89
CA SER A 488 -4.16 1.68 -23.92
C SER A 488 -2.72 1.45 -23.44
N GLY A 489 -2.48 1.44 -22.13
CA GLY A 489 -1.17 1.22 -21.53
C GLY A 489 -0.20 2.39 -21.73
N GLU A 490 -0.69 3.54 -22.19
CA GLU A 490 0.10 4.77 -22.29
C GLU A 490 0.31 5.37 -20.90
N PRO A 491 1.48 5.94 -20.58
CA PRO A 491 1.73 6.54 -19.27
C PRO A 491 0.79 7.72 -18.97
N VAL A 492 0.35 7.87 -17.71
CA VAL A 492 -0.66 8.89 -17.36
C VAL A 492 -0.26 10.34 -17.67
N HIS A 493 1.04 10.65 -17.69
CA HIS A 493 1.50 11.99 -18.03
C HIS A 493 1.25 12.37 -19.49
N THR A 494 0.97 11.40 -20.38
CA THR A 494 0.68 11.63 -21.80
C THR A 494 -0.82 11.76 -22.09
N TRP A 495 -1.69 11.45 -21.13
CA TRP A 495 -3.13 11.44 -21.34
C TRP A 495 -3.70 12.84 -21.55
N SER A 496 -4.64 13.00 -22.48
CA SER A 496 -5.47 14.20 -22.62
C SER A 496 -6.80 14.04 -21.85
N TRP A 497 -7.54 15.14 -21.65
CA TRP A 497 -8.89 15.15 -21.07
C TRP A 497 -9.76 16.22 -21.73
#